data_AF-A0A3C0QLF3-F1
#
_entry.id   AF-A0A3C0QLF3-F1
#
_cell.length_a   1.000
_cell.length_b   1.000
_cell.length_c   1.000
_cell.angle_alpha   90.00
_cell.angle_beta   90.00
_cell.angle_gamma   90.00
#
_symmetry.space_group_name_H-M   'P 1'
#
loop_
_entity.id
_entity.type
_entity.pdbx_description
1 polymer ?
#
loop_
_entity_poly.entity_id
_entity_poly.type
_entity_poly.pdbx_seq_one_letter_code
_entity_poly.pdbx_strand_id
1 'polypeptide(L)'
;EESRGKESFRDITLLSRDLIERIKLEISDYVDPQTCHNFTILERNNIYNIAFHCRLSRELRVEQAHFVITSIEDLIKKEINNIGDMSIHVEPF
;
A
#
# COMPACT_ATOMS: atom_id res chain seq x y z
N GLU A 1 14.19 -25.99 -16.90
CA GLU A 1 14.37 -24.56 -16.54
C GLU A 1 12.97 -23.99 -16.49
N GLU A 2 12.33 -23.86 -15.32
CA GLU A 2 12.49 -22.73 -14.42
C GLU A 2 12.27 -23.18 -12.96
N SER A 3 13.35 -23.22 -12.20
CA SER A 3 13.33 -23.21 -10.74
C SER A 3 12.97 -21.82 -10.27
N ARG A 4 11.69 -21.43 -10.30
CA ARG A 4 11.23 -20.25 -9.55
C ARG A 4 10.88 -20.71 -8.15
N GLY A 5 11.82 -20.49 -7.22
CA GLY A 5 11.59 -20.69 -5.80
C GLY A 5 10.27 -20.05 -5.41
N LYS A 6 9.30 -20.86 -4.98
CA LYS A 6 8.08 -20.38 -4.33
C LYS A 6 8.49 -19.82 -2.98
N GLU A 7 9.10 -18.66 -2.97
CA GLU A 7 9.22 -17.90 -1.75
C GLU A 7 7.83 -17.31 -1.47
N SER A 8 7.07 -18.07 -0.69
CA SER A 8 5.72 -17.72 -0.29
C SER A 8 5.78 -16.49 0.60
N PHE A 9 5.27 -15.37 0.08
CA PHE A 9 4.93 -14.22 0.91
C PHE A 9 4.01 -14.67 2.05
N ARG A 10 4.33 -14.31 3.29
CA ARG A 10 3.46 -14.52 4.44
C ARG A 10 2.50 -13.36 4.56
N ASP A 11 1.20 -13.66 4.53
CA ASP A 11 0.19 -12.66 4.90
C ASP A 11 0.29 -12.38 6.41
N ILE A 12 0.68 -11.14 6.73
CA ILE A 12 0.73 -10.62 8.09
C ILE A 12 -0.26 -9.47 8.27
N THR A 13 -1.20 -9.31 7.35
CA THR A 13 -2.24 -8.26 7.35
C THR A 13 -2.96 -8.20 8.69
N LEU A 14 -3.36 -9.35 9.23
CA LEU A 14 -4.08 -9.44 10.52
C LEU A 14 -3.21 -9.12 11.74
N LEU A 15 -1.89 -9.25 11.61
CA LEU A 15 -0.90 -8.93 12.64
C LEU A 15 -0.49 -7.45 12.58
N SER A 16 -0.54 -6.86 11.37
CA SER A 16 -0.08 -5.50 11.08
C SER A 16 -1.21 -4.47 11.12
N ARG A 17 -2.21 -4.66 12.01
CA ARG A 17 -3.35 -3.73 12.12
C ARG A 17 -2.93 -2.32 12.48
N ASP A 18 -1.96 -2.20 13.38
CA ASP A 18 -1.37 -0.90 13.77
C ASP A 18 -0.77 -0.17 12.56
N LEU A 19 -0.11 -0.93 11.68
CA LEU A 19 0.44 -0.41 10.44
C LEU A 19 -0.66 0.09 9.50
N ILE A 20 -1.75 -0.67 9.35
CA ILE A 20 -2.90 -0.28 8.52
C ILE A 20 -3.54 1.00 9.05
N GLU A 21 -3.71 1.11 10.36
CA GLU A 21 -4.26 2.32 11.00
C GLU A 21 -3.32 3.52 10.77
N ARG A 22 -2.01 3.35 10.93
CA ARG A 22 -1.02 4.41 10.63
C ARG A 22 -1.03 4.82 9.17
N ILE A 23 -1.05 3.86 8.24
CA ILE A 23 -1.20 4.15 6.82
C ILE A 23 -2.48 4.96 6.58
N LYS A 24 -3.62 4.55 7.15
CA LYS A 24 -4.88 5.30 7.02
C LYS A 24 -4.77 6.74 7.53
N LEU A 25 -4.05 6.98 8.63
CA LEU A 25 -3.81 8.31 9.16
C LEU A 25 -2.92 9.14 8.22
N GLU A 26 -1.83 8.56 7.73
CA GLU A 26 -0.88 9.21 6.81
C GLU A 26 -1.51 9.53 5.46
N ILE A 27 -2.28 8.60 4.90
CA ILE A 27 -2.99 8.83 3.63
C ILE A 27 -4.17 9.79 3.81
N SER A 28 -4.66 10.01 5.03
CA SER A 28 -5.84 10.87 5.28
C SER A 28 -5.63 12.33 4.87
N ASP A 29 -4.39 12.78 4.79
CA ASP A 29 -4.05 14.13 4.29
C ASP A 29 -4.18 14.22 2.76
N TYR A 30 -4.05 13.08 2.07
CA TYR A 30 -4.03 12.98 0.62
C TYR A 30 -5.34 12.45 0.02
N VAL A 31 -5.98 11.47 0.67
CA VAL A 31 -7.20 10.80 0.23
C VAL A 31 -8.09 10.51 1.43
N ASP A 32 -9.39 10.38 1.19
CA ASP A 32 -10.30 9.97 2.24
C ASP A 32 -10.07 8.47 2.59
N PRO A 33 -9.68 8.14 3.83
CA PRO A 33 -9.36 6.77 4.20
C PRO A 33 -10.58 5.83 4.17
N GLN A 34 -11.81 6.35 4.11
CA GLN A 34 -13.01 5.54 3.92
C GLN A 34 -13.13 4.98 2.51
N THR A 35 -12.49 5.61 1.52
CA THR A 35 -12.46 5.08 0.16
C THR A 35 -11.44 3.96 0.00
N CYS A 36 -10.50 3.85 0.94
CA CYS A 36 -9.44 2.86 0.94
C CYS A 36 -9.85 1.56 1.63
N HIS A 37 -9.72 0.45 0.92
CA HIS A 37 -10.12 -0.88 1.36
C HIS A 37 -9.17 -1.95 0.83
N ASN A 38 -9.36 -3.20 1.28
CA ASN A 38 -8.58 -4.34 0.82
C ASN A 38 -7.07 -4.25 1.10
N PHE A 39 -6.70 -3.72 2.28
CA PHE A 39 -5.32 -3.69 2.74
C PHE A 39 -4.75 -5.11 2.86
N THR A 40 -3.59 -5.30 2.24
CA THR A 40 -2.85 -6.55 2.18
C THR A 40 -1.41 -6.25 2.52
N ILE A 41 -0.88 -6.90 3.56
CA ILE A 41 0.50 -6.75 4.02
C ILE A 41 1.14 -8.12 4.01
N LEU A 42 2.13 -8.25 3.14
CA LEU A 42 2.90 -9.43 2.91
C LEU A 42 4.30 -9.24 3.46
N GLU A 43 4.85 -10.26 4.11
CA GLU A 43 6.23 -10.26 4.58
C GLU A 43 7.00 -11.42 3.94
N ARG A 44 8.23 -11.15 3.53
CA ARG A 44 9.12 -12.15 2.93
C ARG A 44 10.57 -11.80 3.24
N ASN A 45 11.27 -12.70 3.92
CA ASN A 45 12.69 -12.54 4.24
C ASN A 45 13.01 -11.14 4.78
N ASN A 46 12.22 -10.67 5.75
CA ASN A 46 12.38 -9.34 6.34
C ASN A 46 12.03 -8.15 5.42
N ILE A 47 11.46 -8.42 4.23
CA ILE A 47 10.96 -7.44 3.28
C ILE A 47 9.44 -7.37 3.36
N TYR A 48 8.89 -6.17 3.46
CA TYR A 48 7.45 -5.93 3.52
C TYR A 48 6.90 -5.50 2.17
N ASN A 49 5.77 -6.08 1.78
CA ASN A 49 5.02 -5.76 0.58
C ASN A 49 3.62 -5.32 0.96
N ILE A 50 3.20 -4.15 0.53
CA ILE A 50 1.92 -3.56 0.96
C ILE A 50 1.09 -3.26 -0.28
N ALA A 51 -0.17 -3.70 -0.27
CA ALA A 51 -1.10 -3.40 -1.35
C ALA A 51 -2.49 -3.07 -0.81
N PHE A 52 -3.13 -2.06 -1.38
CA PHE A 52 -4.50 -1.70 -1.03
C PHE A 52 -5.17 -0.95 -2.18
N HIS A 53 -6.51 -0.90 -2.14
CA HIS A 53 -7.31 -0.22 -3.13
C HIS A 53 -7.87 1.07 -2.55
N CYS A 54 -7.85 2.17 -3.29
CA CYS A 54 -8.53 3.41 -2.93
C CYS A 54 -9.43 3.88 -4.05
N ARG A 55 -10.63 4.33 -3.70
CA ARG A 55 -11.51 5.00 -4.67
C ARG A 55 -11.21 6.49 -4.70
N LEU A 56 -10.97 7.01 -5.89
CA LEU A 56 -10.80 8.44 -6.13
C LEU A 56 -11.87 8.91 -7.11
N SER A 57 -12.38 10.12 -6.90
CA SER A 57 -13.37 10.71 -7.82
C SER A 57 -12.78 10.76 -9.23
N ARG A 58 -13.57 10.43 -10.26
CA ARG A 58 -13.10 10.54 -11.66
C ARG A 58 -12.64 11.95 -12.07
N GLU A 59 -13.03 12.96 -11.29
CA GLU A 59 -12.61 14.36 -11.43
C GLU A 59 -11.18 14.62 -10.95
N LEU A 60 -10.62 13.72 -10.12
CA LEU A 60 -9.21 13.76 -9.74
C LEU A 60 -8.35 13.41 -10.97
N ARG A 61 -7.41 14.30 -11.28
CA ARG A 61 -6.47 14.08 -12.37
C ARG A 61 -5.60 12.86 -12.05
N VAL A 62 -5.33 12.05 -13.07
CA VAL A 62 -4.40 10.91 -12.98
C VAL A 62 -3.05 11.35 -12.39
N GLU A 63 -2.60 12.56 -12.72
CA GLU A 63 -1.39 13.18 -12.15
C GLU A 63 -1.46 13.32 -10.63
N GLN A 64 -2.61 13.74 -10.08
CA GLN A 64 -2.79 13.84 -8.63
C GLN A 64 -2.84 12.46 -7.98
N ALA A 65 -3.54 11.50 -8.57
CA ALA A 65 -3.55 10.13 -8.07
C ALA A 65 -2.12 9.55 -8.02
N HIS A 66 -1.33 9.74 -9.08
CA HIS A 66 0.07 9.30 -9.09
C HIS A 66 0.90 10.02 -8.03
N PHE A 67 0.75 11.35 -7.87
CA PHE A 67 1.47 12.12 -6.85
C PHE A 67 1.16 11.62 -5.45
N VAL A 68 -0.11 11.35 -5.16
CA VAL A 68 -0.58 10.80 -3.91
C VAL A 68 0.04 9.42 -3.66
N ILE A 69 -0.05 8.50 -4.63
CA ILE A 69 0.54 7.16 -4.52
C ILE A 69 2.03 7.25 -4.20
N THR A 70 2.80 8.02 -4.97
CA THR A 70 4.24 8.18 -4.77
C THR A 70 4.57 8.79 -3.41
N SER A 71 3.78 9.79 -2.97
CA SER A 71 3.98 10.44 -1.67
C SER A 71 3.77 9.47 -0.53
N ILE A 72 2.67 8.70 -0.57
CA ILE A 72 2.34 7.67 0.42
C ILE A 72 3.42 6.58 0.43
N GLU A 73 3.85 6.14 -0.75
CA GLU A 73 4.87 5.12 -0.90
C GLU A 73 6.19 5.53 -0.25
N ASP A 74 6.66 6.75 -0.53
CA ASP A 74 7.89 7.31 0.04
C ASP A 74 7.79 7.47 1.57
N LEU A 75 6.62 7.92 2.04
CA LEU A 75 6.38 8.11 3.47
C LEU A 75 6.47 6.79 4.24
N ILE A 76 5.78 5.76 3.76
CA ILE A 76 5.78 4.45 4.41
C ILE A 76 7.15 3.77 4.22
N LYS A 77 7.82 3.94 3.07
CA LYS A 77 9.21 3.47 2.86
C LYS A 77 10.20 4.10 3.83
N LYS A 78 10.02 5.38 4.20
CA LYS A 78 10.84 6.06 5.20
C LYS A 78 10.58 5.54 6.61
N GLU A 79 9.34 5.15 6.89
CA GLU A 79 8.92 4.72 8.21
C GLU A 79 9.27 3.25 8.48
N ILE A 80 9.05 2.39 7.48
CA ILE A 80 9.36 0.96 7.51
C ILE A 80 10.66 0.74 6.74
N ASN A 81 11.74 0.57 7.48
CA ASN A 81 12.96 0.04 6.91
C ASN A 81 12.65 -1.37 6.34
N ASN A 82 13.03 -1.65 5.09
CA ASN A 82 12.79 -2.90 4.36
C ASN A 82 11.42 -3.06 3.66
N ILE A 83 10.78 -2.00 3.17
CA ILE A 83 9.73 -2.19 2.15
C ILE A 83 10.36 -2.61 0.82
N GLY A 84 9.86 -3.71 0.25
CA GLY A 84 10.26 -4.18 -1.06
C GLY A 84 9.48 -3.48 -2.15
N ASP A 85 8.18 -3.75 -2.18
CA ASP A 85 7.27 -3.21 -3.17
C ASP A 85 5.95 -2.78 -2.52
N MET A 86 5.40 -1.68 -3.01
CA MET A 86 4.11 -1.19 -2.57
C MET A 86 3.26 -0.90 -3.80
N SER A 87 2.04 -1.41 -3.78
CA SER A 87 1.11 -1.34 -4.91
C SER A 87 -0.21 -0.73 -4.43
N ILE A 88 -0.43 0.53 -4.76
CA ILE A 88 -1.68 1.23 -4.45
C ILE A 88 -2.53 1.25 -5.72
N HIS A 89 -3.67 0.56 -5.68
CA HIS A 89 -4.60 0.51 -6.79
C HIS A 89 -5.65 1.61 -6.62
N VAL A 90 -5.68 2.55 -7.57
CA VAL A 90 -6.68 3.62 -7.58
C VAL A 90 -7.78 3.27 -8.56
N GLU A 91 -9.01 3.20 -8.07
CA GLU A 91 -10.20 2.96 -8.87
C GLU A 91 -11.04 4.24 -8.98
N PRO A 92 -11.45 4.65 -10.19
CA PRO A 92 -12.39 5.76 -10.35
C PRO A 92 -13.79 5.34 -9.89
N PHE A 93 -14.44 6.17 -9.07
CA PHE A 93 -15.86 6.05 -8.73
C PHE A 93 -16.68 7.20 -9.34
#